data_AF-A0A4Y7WRQ9-F1
#
_entry.id   AF-A0A4Y7WRQ9-F1
#
_cell.length_a   1.000
_cell.length_b   1.000
_cell.length_c   1.000
_cell.angle_alpha   90.00
_cell.angle_beta   90.00
_cell.angle_gamma   90.00
#
_symmetry.space_group_name_H-M   'P 1'
#
loop_
_entity.id
_entity.type
_entity.pdbx_description
1 polymer ?
#
loop_
_entity_poly.entity_id
_entity_poly.type
_entity_poly.pdbx_seq_one_letter_code
_entity_poly.pdbx_strand_id
1 'polypeptide(L)'
;MDTMGRHVISELWGCDTEKLNNMEFIEKVFVNAALKAGAEVREVAFHKFAPQGVSGVVIISESHLTIHSFPEHGYASIDVYTCGPIIDPNVAASFIAEELGAKTSEVVEIPRGMGPIKMDKKMEMSETAR
;
A
#
# COMPACT_ATOMS: atom_id res chain seq x y z
N MET A 1 -15.79 -15.35 13.28
CA MET A 1 -14.94 -14.42 12.51
C MET A 1 -15.05 -13.07 13.16
N ASP A 2 -13.92 -12.54 13.61
CA ASP A 2 -13.84 -11.16 14.04
C ASP A 2 -13.87 -10.28 12.78
N THR A 3 -14.73 -9.26 12.75
CA THR A 3 -14.81 -8.34 11.61
C THR A 3 -13.76 -7.24 11.69
N MET A 4 -13.00 -7.17 12.79
CA MET A 4 -12.03 -6.13 13.04
C MET A 4 -10.80 -6.26 12.12
N GLY A 5 -10.56 -5.20 11.36
CA GLY A 5 -9.35 -5.04 10.57
C GLY A 5 -8.85 -3.60 10.56
N ARG A 6 -7.63 -3.42 10.08
CA ARG A 6 -6.95 -2.12 9.99
C ARG A 6 -6.54 -1.91 8.54
N HIS A 7 -6.98 -0.80 7.97
CA HIS A 7 -6.75 -0.49 6.56
C HIS A 7 -5.91 0.77 6.45
N VAL A 8 -4.66 0.60 6.04
CA VAL A 8 -3.74 1.71 5.77
C VAL A 8 -3.85 2.06 4.29
N ILE A 9 -4.20 3.31 4.01
CA ILE A 9 -4.17 3.92 2.68
C ILE A 9 -2.97 4.85 2.66
N SER A 10 -2.09 4.72 1.67
CA SER A 10 -0.89 5.54 1.58
C SER A 10 -0.62 6.09 0.19
N GLU A 11 -0.34 7.39 0.16
CA GLU A 11 0.06 8.16 -1.01
C GLU A 11 1.59 8.33 -0.99
N LEU A 12 2.28 7.75 -1.97
CA LEU A 12 3.74 7.74 -2.04
C LEU A 12 4.23 8.64 -3.16
N TRP A 13 5.02 9.66 -2.81
CA TRP A 13 5.52 10.67 -3.74
C TRP A 13 7.04 10.66 -3.85
N GLY A 14 7.56 11.00 -5.04
CA GLY A 14 8.99 11.04 -5.31
C GLY A 14 9.63 9.65 -5.39
N CYS A 15 8.86 8.62 -5.72
CA CYS A 15 9.35 7.26 -5.88
C CYS A 15 10.29 7.14 -7.08
N ASP A 16 11.11 6.09 -7.07
CA ASP A 16 11.98 5.73 -8.19
C ASP A 16 11.13 5.26 -9.39
N THR A 17 11.22 5.99 -10.50
CA THR A 17 10.38 5.78 -11.69
C THR A 17 10.66 4.44 -12.38
N GLU A 18 11.90 3.94 -12.34
CA GLU A 18 12.26 2.64 -12.92
C GLU A 18 11.67 1.50 -12.08
N LYS A 19 11.69 1.66 -10.75
CA LYS A 19 11.02 0.70 -9.84
C LYS A 19 9.51 0.70 -10.03
N LEU A 20 8.89 1.88 -10.15
CA LEU A 20 7.44 2.01 -10.38
C LEU A 20 6.98 1.38 -11.70
N ASN A 21 7.86 1.25 -12.68
CA ASN A 21 7.56 0.64 -13.97
C ASN A 21 8.02 -0.83 -14.08
N ASN A 22 8.53 -1.43 -13.00
CA ASN A 22 9.02 -2.81 -12.98
C ASN A 22 8.03 -3.72 -12.24
N MET A 23 7.19 -4.43 -13.00
CA MET A 23 6.16 -5.31 -12.47
C MET A 23 6.73 -6.43 -11.59
N GLU A 24 7.80 -7.09 -12.02
CA GLU A 24 8.42 -8.20 -11.28
C GLU A 24 9.02 -7.72 -9.95
N PHE A 25 9.62 -6.52 -9.96
CA PHE A 25 10.12 -5.89 -8.74
C PHE A 25 8.97 -5.57 -7.77
N ILE A 26 7.91 -4.94 -8.26
CA ILE A 26 6.75 -4.56 -7.44
C ILE A 26 6.09 -5.80 -6.84
N GLU A 27 5.85 -6.84 -7.63
CA GLU A 27 5.29 -8.10 -7.14
C GLU A 27 6.12 -8.67 -5.98
N LYS A 28 7.45 -8.73 -6.16
CA LYS A 28 8.37 -9.20 -5.13
C LYS A 28 8.33 -8.34 -3.86
N VAL A 29 8.28 -7.01 -4.01
CA VAL A 29 8.18 -6.08 -2.87
C VAL A 29 6.89 -6.32 -2.09
N PHE A 30 5.76 -6.44 -2.79
CA PHE A 30 4.45 -6.62 -2.14
C PHE A 30 4.30 -7.97 -1.45
N VAL A 31 4.81 -9.05 -2.05
CA VAL A 31 4.86 -10.37 -1.41
C VAL A 31 5.74 -10.31 -0.14
N ASN A 32 6.92 -9.69 -0.23
CA ASN A 32 7.80 -9.54 0.92
C ASN A 32 7.19 -8.66 2.02
N ALA A 33 6.43 -7.62 1.65
CA ALA A 33 5.71 -6.77 2.59
C ALA A 33 4.67 -7.56 3.38
N ALA A 34 3.87 -8.38 2.70
CA ALA A 34 2.90 -9.27 3.34
C ALA A 34 3.58 -10.24 4.31
N LEU A 35 4.67 -10.89 3.88
CA LEU A 35 5.42 -11.83 4.73
C LEU A 35 6.06 -11.14 5.94
N LYS A 36 6.62 -9.93 5.76
CA LYS A 36 7.19 -9.13 6.86
C LYS A 36 6.14 -8.70 7.89
N ALA A 37 4.92 -8.42 7.46
CA ALA A 37 3.81 -8.13 8.36
C ALA A 37 3.30 -9.40 9.09
N GLY A 38 3.78 -10.59 8.71
CA GLY A 38 3.33 -11.86 9.27
C GLY A 38 2.04 -12.40 8.63
N ALA A 39 1.67 -11.90 7.45
CA ALA A 39 0.50 -12.35 6.71
C ALA A 39 0.81 -13.60 5.86
N GLU A 40 -0.20 -14.45 5.68
CA GLU A 40 -0.15 -15.60 4.77
C GLU A 40 -0.70 -15.19 3.39
N VAL A 41 0.14 -15.30 2.37
CA VAL A 41 -0.22 -15.00 0.97
C VAL A 41 -1.06 -16.14 0.38
N ARG A 42 -2.18 -15.78 -0.24
CA ARG A 42 -3.11 -16.71 -0.91
C ARG A 42 -2.99 -16.66 -2.42
N GLU A 43 -2.96 -15.46 -2.99
CA GLU A 43 -2.92 -15.24 -4.43
C GLU A 43 -2.23 -13.92 -4.75
N VAL A 44 -1.60 -13.85 -5.92
CA VAL A 44 -0.93 -12.64 -6.42
C VAL A 44 -1.38 -12.40 -7.85
N ALA A 45 -1.70 -11.15 -8.19
CA ALA A 45 -2.05 -10.76 -9.54
C ALA A 45 -1.52 -9.35 -9.83
N PHE A 46 -0.71 -9.23 -10.88
CA PHE A 46 -0.11 -7.97 -11.32
C PHE A 46 -0.31 -7.78 -12.82
N HIS A 47 -0.47 -6.53 -13.23
CA HIS A 47 -0.63 -6.12 -14.61
C HIS A 47 0.21 -4.89 -14.90
N LYS A 48 1.05 -4.96 -15.94
CA LYS A 48 1.79 -3.82 -16.46
C LYS A 48 1.04 -3.20 -17.64
N PHE A 49 0.82 -1.89 -17.57
CA PHE A 49 0.16 -1.13 -18.61
C PHE A 49 1.16 -0.62 -19.67
N ALA A 50 0.62 -0.27 -20.83
CA ALA A 50 1.33 0.48 -21.86
C ALA A 50 0.85 1.96 -21.85
N PRO A 51 1.75 2.95 -21.93
CA PRO A 51 3.20 2.80 -22.10
C PRO A 51 3.97 2.43 -20.83
N GLN A 52 3.40 2.66 -19.65
CA GLN A 52 4.04 2.38 -18.36
C GLN A 52 3.01 2.28 -17.23
N GLY A 53 3.49 1.89 -16.04
CA GLY A 53 2.69 1.77 -14.83
C GLY A 53 2.25 0.33 -14.56
N VAL A 54 1.97 0.06 -13.29
CA VAL A 54 1.65 -1.28 -12.79
C VAL A 54 0.47 -1.17 -11.83
N SER A 55 -0.49 -2.08 -11.97
CA SER A 55 -1.47 -2.34 -10.92
C SER A 55 -1.31 -3.76 -10.41
N GLY A 56 -1.52 -3.96 -9.13
CA GLY A 56 -1.50 -5.31 -8.59
C GLY A 56 -2.07 -5.46 -7.21
N VAL A 57 -2.29 -6.72 -6.86
CA VAL A 57 -2.87 -7.14 -5.59
C VAL A 57 -2.15 -8.39 -5.10
N VAL A 58 -1.88 -8.41 -3.79
CA VAL A 58 -1.55 -9.62 -3.03
C VAL A 58 -2.72 -9.88 -2.11
N ILE A 59 -3.45 -10.96 -2.39
CA ILE A 59 -4.54 -11.45 -1.55
C ILE A 59 -3.91 -12.22 -0.39
N ILE A 60 -4.26 -11.84 0.83
CA ILE A 60 -3.90 -12.55 2.06
C ILE A 60 -5.18 -13.09 2.71
N SER A 61 -5.06 -13.98 3.71
CA SER A 61 -6.17 -14.79 4.26
C SER A 61 -7.56 -14.16 4.24
N GLU A 62 -7.76 -12.94 4.79
CA GLU A 62 -9.08 -12.28 4.81
C GLU A 62 -9.01 -10.80 4.37
N SER A 63 -7.96 -10.40 3.65
CA SER A 63 -7.71 -9.00 3.26
C SER A 63 -6.71 -8.89 2.08
N HIS A 64 -6.04 -7.76 1.89
CA HIS A 64 -5.18 -7.54 0.71
C HIS A 64 -4.13 -6.45 0.89
N LEU A 65 -3.10 -6.49 0.04
CA LEU A 65 -2.21 -5.37 -0.25
C LEU A 65 -2.37 -5.01 -1.73
N THR A 66 -2.55 -3.73 -2.08
CA THR A 66 -2.73 -3.27 -3.47
C THR A 66 -1.82 -2.10 -3.82
N ILE A 67 -1.54 -1.94 -5.12
CA ILE A 67 -0.81 -0.81 -5.68
C ILE A 67 -1.37 -0.40 -7.03
N HIS A 68 -1.37 0.91 -7.27
CA HIS A 68 -1.39 1.53 -8.59
C HIS A 68 -0.21 2.49 -8.71
N SER A 69 0.68 2.26 -9.69
CA SER A 69 1.84 3.12 -9.94
C SER A 69 1.67 4.01 -11.16
N PHE A 70 2.20 5.22 -11.06
CA PHE A 70 2.24 6.26 -12.09
C PHE A 70 3.69 6.77 -12.24
N PRO A 71 4.55 6.04 -12.98
CA PRO A 71 5.96 6.37 -13.12
C PRO A 71 6.23 7.80 -13.61
N GLU A 72 5.40 8.33 -14.51
CA GLU A 72 5.47 9.71 -15.04
C GLU A 72 5.38 10.79 -13.97
N HIS A 73 4.86 10.44 -12.79
CA HIS A 73 4.65 11.35 -11.67
C HIS A 73 5.51 10.96 -10.46
N GLY A 74 6.33 9.91 -10.55
CA GLY A 74 7.05 9.36 -9.39
C GLY A 74 6.09 9.01 -8.25
N TYR A 75 4.88 8.55 -8.59
CA TYR A 75 3.77 8.39 -7.65
C TYR A 75 3.25 6.95 -7.61
N ALA A 76 2.86 6.49 -6.42
CA ALA A 76 2.08 5.28 -6.25
C ALA A 76 1.03 5.49 -5.15
N SER A 77 -0.19 5.01 -5.39
CA SER A 77 -1.16 4.76 -4.33
C SER A 77 -1.07 3.31 -3.91
N ILE A 78 -1.04 3.07 -2.60
CA ILE A 78 -1.02 1.73 -2.04
C ILE A 78 -2.08 1.59 -0.96
N ASP A 79 -2.61 0.38 -0.84
CA ASP A 79 -3.46 0.00 0.28
C ASP A 79 -2.87 -1.24 0.96
N VAL A 80 -2.86 -1.22 2.30
CA VAL A 80 -2.49 -2.36 3.12
C VAL A 80 -3.63 -2.62 4.09
N TYR A 81 -4.45 -3.60 3.76
CA TYR A 81 -5.55 -4.05 4.60
C TYR A 81 -5.20 -5.35 5.28
N THR A 82 -5.25 -5.39 6.62
CA THR A 82 -5.00 -6.59 7.42
C THR A 82 -6.15 -6.85 8.40
N CYS A 83 -6.39 -8.13 8.70
CA CYS A 83 -7.37 -8.57 9.69
C CYS A 83 -6.65 -9.15 10.92
N GLY A 84 -7.27 -9.01 12.09
CA GLY A 84 -6.76 -9.53 13.35
C GLY A 84 -5.74 -8.61 14.05
N PRO A 85 -5.54 -8.79 15.37
CA PRO A 85 -4.80 -7.83 16.21
C PRO A 85 -3.27 -7.95 16.11
N ILE A 86 -2.77 -9.00 15.48
CA ILE A 86 -1.33 -9.34 15.49
C ILE A 86 -0.58 -8.66 14.34
N ILE A 87 -1.25 -8.46 13.20
CA ILE A 87 -0.62 -7.97 11.98
C ILE A 87 -0.73 -6.44 11.94
N ASP A 88 0.41 -5.75 12.00
CA ASP A 88 0.46 -4.30 11.84
C ASP A 88 0.60 -3.90 10.36
N PRO A 89 -0.45 -3.34 9.72
CA PRO A 89 -0.38 -2.95 8.31
C PRO A 89 0.66 -1.84 8.05
N ASN A 90 1.01 -1.03 9.05
CA ASN A 90 2.01 0.02 8.90
C ASN A 90 3.40 -0.55 8.59
N VAL A 91 3.74 -1.75 9.10
CA VAL A 91 5.02 -2.41 8.80
C VAL A 91 5.14 -2.71 7.30
N ALA A 92 4.08 -3.22 6.69
CA ALA A 92 4.06 -3.48 5.25
C ALA A 92 4.06 -2.17 4.44
N ALA A 93 3.25 -1.17 4.84
CA ALA A 93 3.19 0.11 4.14
C ALA A 93 4.54 0.84 4.15
N SER A 94 5.21 0.92 5.31
CA SER A 94 6.55 1.53 5.42
C SER A 94 7.60 0.77 4.61
N PHE A 95 7.59 -0.56 4.63
CA PHE A 95 8.51 -1.36 3.83
C PHE A 95 8.32 -1.12 2.33
N ILE A 96 7.07 -1.05 1.85
CA ILE A 96 6.78 -0.75 0.44
C ILE A 96 7.31 0.65 0.08
N ALA A 97 7.05 1.66 0.92
CA ALA A 97 7.50 3.03 0.70
C ALA A 97 9.03 3.12 0.58
N GLU A 98 9.76 2.44 1.46
CA GLU A 98 11.23 2.36 1.44
C GLU A 98 11.75 1.68 0.16
N GLU A 99 11.19 0.53 -0.22
CA GLU A 99 11.62 -0.22 -1.40
C GLU A 99 11.34 0.54 -2.70
N LEU A 100 10.21 1.24 -2.80
CA LEU A 100 9.88 2.10 -3.94
C LEU A 100 10.69 3.41 -3.95
N GLY A 101 11.43 3.72 -2.88
CA GLY A 101 12.27 4.90 -2.79
C GLY A 101 11.48 6.21 -2.62
N ALA A 102 10.28 6.13 -2.05
CA ALA A 102 9.42 7.29 -1.81
C ALA A 102 10.15 8.36 -0.98
N LYS A 103 9.99 9.64 -1.34
CA LYS A 103 10.51 10.78 -0.58
C LYS A 103 9.52 11.28 0.45
N THR A 104 8.24 11.20 0.11
CA THR A 104 7.14 11.58 1.00
C THR A 104 6.10 10.48 1.00
N SER A 105 5.53 10.21 2.17
CA SER A 105 4.46 9.24 2.37
C SER A 105 3.39 9.91 3.21
N GLU A 106 2.20 10.08 2.63
CA GLU A 106 1.00 10.46 3.39
C GLU A 106 0.24 9.18 3.71
N VAL A 107 -0.24 9.04 4.95
CA VAL A 107 -0.84 7.79 5.43
C VAL A 107 -2.08 8.09 6.23
N VAL A 108 -3.16 7.36 5.93
CA VAL A 108 -4.38 7.33 6.73
C VAL A 108 -4.68 5.88 7.12
N GLU A 109 -4.96 5.66 8.40
CA GLU A 109 -5.42 4.36 8.88
C GLU A 109 -6.92 4.41 9.19
N ILE A 110 -7.66 3.45 8.63
CA ILE A 110 -9.11 3.33 8.77
C ILE A 110 -9.44 2.00 9.47
N PRO A 111 -10.11 2.01 10.63
CA PRO A 111 -10.61 0.80 11.25
C PRO A 111 -11.75 0.21 10.40
N ARG A 112 -11.75 -1.11 10.24
CA ARG A 112 -12.73 -1.87 9.45
C ARG A 112 -13.54 -2.77 10.37
N GLY A 113 -14.84 -2.90 10.07
CA GLY A 113 -15.75 -3.81 10.79
C GLY A 113 -16.06 -3.44 12.24
N MET A 114 -15.93 -2.17 12.63
CA MET A 114 -16.23 -1.66 13.98
C MET A 114 -17.46 -0.73 14.05
N GLY A 115 -18.33 -0.76 13.02
CA GLY A 115 -19.48 0.14 12.89
C GLY A 115 -19.27 1.23 11.83
N PRO A 116 -19.96 2.39 11.93
CA PRO A 116 -19.80 3.48 10.97
C PRO A 116 -18.35 3.96 10.89
N ILE A 117 -17.86 4.19 9.66
CA ILE A 117 -16.52 4.75 9.43
C ILE A 117 -16.46 6.15 10.04
N LYS A 118 -15.48 6.38 10.92
CA LYS A 118 -15.18 7.70 11.49
C LYS A 118 -13.79 8.11 11.00
N MET A 119 -13.70 9.26 10.35
CA MET A 119 -12.43 9.85 9.91
C MET A 119 -12.05 10.97 10.86
N ASP A 120 -10.86 10.89 11.47
CA ASP A 120 -10.31 12.00 12.24
C ASP A 120 -9.71 13.03 11.27
N LYS A 121 -10.19 14.28 11.34
CA LYS A 121 -9.92 15.38 10.40
C LYS A 121 -8.48 15.94 10.37
N LYS A 122 -7.46 15.19 10.78
CA LYS A 122 -6.06 15.68 10.72
C LYS A 122 -5.40 15.32 9.38
N MET A 123 -5.88 15.95 8.31
CA MET A 123 -5.11 16.16 7.08
C MET A 123 -4.88 17.66 6.95
N GLU A 124 -3.82 18.18 7.58
CA GLU A 124 -3.27 19.45 7.14
C GLU A 124 -2.46 19.15 5.88
N MET A 125 -3.00 19.52 4.72
CA MET A 125 -2.20 19.61 3.50
C MET A 125 -1.05 20.56 3.80
N SER A 126 0.20 20.10 3.76
CA SER A 126 1.33 21.01 3.82
C SER A 126 1.29 21.85 2.54
N GLU A 127 0.82 23.10 2.64
CA GLU A 127 1.05 24.10 1.61
C GLU A 127 2.55 24.36 1.54
N THR A 128 3.30 23.60 0.73
CA THR A 128 4.64 23.99 0.31
C THR A 128 5.03 23.34 -1.01
N ALA A 129 4.50 23.89 -2.10
CA ALA A 129 5.16 23.91 -3.40
C ALA A 129 4.75 25.20 -4.13
N ARG A 130 5.49 26.27 -3.86
CA ARG A 130 5.68 27.41 -4.77
C ARG A 130 7.16 27.55 -5.04
#